data_AF-A0A7W1SIS2-F1
#
_entry.id   AF-A0A7W1SIS2-F1
#
_cell.length_a   1.000
_cell.length_b   1.000
_cell.length_c   1.000
_cell.angle_alpha   90.00
_cell.angle_beta   90.00
_cell.angle_gamma   90.00
#
_symmetry.space_group_name_H-M   'P 1'
#
loop_
_entity.id
_entity.type
_entity.pdbx_description
1 polymer ?
#
loop_
_entity_poly.entity_id
_entity_poly.type
_entity_poly.pdbx_seq_one_letter_code
_entity_poly.pdbx_strand_id
1 'polypeptide(L)'
;MRDTVAEMAERAQQISLEAGSKIASAMKDVIAAGAGIAGFAIESARDVTNYMVRRGQMTPDEAEKVIREAEAAHAKRSPEERSRPTATKIAGDRAAAAKAAAALLPQEMLVHR
;
A
#
# COMPACT_ATOMS: atom_id res chain seq x y z
N MET A 1 1.09 18.85 32.48
CA MET A 1 0.50 17.50 32.37
C MET A 1 -0.59 17.41 31.29
N ARG A 2 -1.39 18.47 31.06
CA ARG A 2 -2.31 18.56 29.90
C ARG A 2 -1.58 18.54 28.55
N ASP A 3 -0.41 19.17 28.47
CA ASP A 3 0.38 19.24 27.22
C ASP A 3 0.89 17.87 26.75
N THR A 4 1.35 17.01 27.67
CA THR A 4 1.85 15.66 27.34
C THR A 4 0.74 14.73 26.86
N VAL A 5 -0.45 14.83 27.45
CA VAL A 5 -1.61 14.01 27.03
C VAL A 5 -2.15 14.46 25.68
N ALA A 6 -2.18 15.77 25.43
CA ALA A 6 -2.56 16.33 24.13
C ALA A 6 -1.58 15.91 23.02
N GLU A 7 -0.26 15.98 23.28
CA GLU A 7 0.76 15.55 22.33
C GLU A 7 0.71 14.03 22.05
N MET A 8 0.50 13.21 23.08
CA MET A 8 0.34 11.76 22.93
C MET A 8 -0.91 11.41 22.12
N ALA A 9 -2.03 12.12 22.36
CA ALA A 9 -3.28 11.90 21.62
C ALA A 9 -3.13 12.28 20.15
N GLU A 10 -2.48 13.41 19.85
CA GLU A 10 -2.21 13.84 18.47
C GLU A 10 -1.29 12.86 17.73
N ARG A 11 -0.21 12.40 18.38
CA ARG A 11 0.65 11.33 17.81
C ARG A 11 -0.12 10.04 17.56
N ALA A 12 -0.97 9.62 18.49
CA ALA A 12 -1.80 8.43 18.33
C ALA A 12 -2.80 8.57 17.17
N GLN A 13 -3.38 9.75 16.98
CA GLN A 13 -4.26 10.04 15.84
C GLN A 13 -3.50 10.02 14.51
N GLN A 14 -2.30 10.63 14.45
CA GLN A 14 -1.49 10.64 13.24
C GLN A 14 -1.08 9.21 12.84
N ILE A 15 -0.63 8.40 13.80
CA ILE A 15 -0.30 6.98 13.59
C ILE A 15 -1.53 6.20 13.11
N SER A 16 -2.71 6.48 13.67
CA SER A 16 -3.96 5.84 13.25
C SER A 16 -4.33 6.18 11.80
N LEU A 17 -4.16 7.44 11.39
CA LEU A 17 -4.39 7.89 10.01
C LEU A 17 -3.39 7.26 9.03
N GLU A 18 -2.11 7.22 9.39
CA GLU A 18 -1.07 6.58 8.59
C GLU A 18 -1.29 5.07 8.45
N ALA A 19 -1.69 4.40 9.54
CA ALA A 19 -2.07 3.00 9.52
C ALA A 19 -3.30 2.76 8.62
N GLY A 20 -4.32 3.62 8.68
CA GLY A 20 -5.48 3.56 7.78
C GLY A 20 -5.08 3.68 6.30
N SER A 21 -4.17 4.61 5.98
CA SER A 21 -3.63 4.80 4.63
C SER A 21 -2.79 3.59 4.15
N LYS A 22 -1.98 3.02 5.03
CA LYS A 22 -1.18 1.81 4.73
C LYS A 22 -2.08 0.60 4.44
N ILE A 23 -3.13 0.40 5.23
CA ILE A 23 -4.05 -0.72 5.00
C ILE A 23 -4.90 -0.50 3.76
N ALA A 24 -5.33 0.73 3.47
CA ALA A 24 -6.07 1.05 2.25
C ALA A 24 -5.23 0.76 0.99
N SER A 25 -3.94 1.12 1.00
CA SER A 25 -3.02 0.79 -0.11
C SER A 25 -2.79 -0.72 -0.23
N ALA A 26 -2.56 -1.42 0.88
CA ALA A 26 -2.42 -2.88 0.88
C ALA A 26 -3.67 -3.59 0.33
N MET A 27 -4.87 -3.17 0.74
CA MET A 27 -6.13 -3.70 0.21
C MET A 27 -6.26 -3.43 -1.30
N LYS A 28 -5.92 -2.22 -1.75
CA LYS A 28 -5.95 -1.87 -3.18
C LYS A 28 -5.03 -2.79 -3.99
N ASP A 29 -3.84 -3.10 -3.49
CA ASP A 29 -2.90 -4.01 -4.15
C ASP A 29 -3.48 -5.43 -4.25
N VAL A 30 -4.05 -5.97 -3.16
CA VAL A 30 -4.65 -7.32 -3.16
C VAL A 30 -5.84 -7.40 -4.12
N ILE A 31 -6.74 -6.41 -4.11
CA ILE A 31 -7.93 -6.38 -4.97
C ILE A 31 -7.53 -6.22 -6.44
N ALA A 32 -6.62 -5.30 -6.76
CA ALA A 32 -6.15 -5.10 -8.12
C ALA A 32 -5.43 -6.33 -8.68
N ALA A 33 -4.68 -7.05 -7.84
CA ALA A 33 -4.07 -8.32 -8.20
C ALA A 33 -5.11 -9.43 -8.44
N GLY A 34 -6.12 -9.55 -7.57
CA GLY A 34 -7.22 -10.49 -7.74
C GLY A 34 -8.06 -10.22 -9.00
N ALA A 35 -8.20 -8.95 -9.38
CA ALA A 35 -8.84 -8.53 -10.63
C ALA A 35 -7.93 -8.64 -11.87
N GLY A 36 -6.67 -9.09 -11.72
CA GLY A 36 -5.72 -9.20 -12.83
C GLY A 36 -5.21 -7.88 -13.40
N ILE A 37 -5.46 -6.75 -12.72
CA ILE A 37 -5.08 -5.39 -13.14
C ILE A 37 -3.60 -5.12 -12.86
N ALA A 38 -3.11 -5.56 -11.71
CA ALA A 38 -1.74 -5.33 -11.24
C ALA A 38 -1.08 -6.63 -10.75
N GLY A 39 0.22 -6.55 -10.45
CA GLY A 39 0.95 -7.63 -9.79
C GLY A 39 0.53 -7.81 -8.33
N PHE A 40 0.64 -9.05 -7.86
CA PHE A 40 0.34 -9.39 -6.47
C PHE A 40 1.53 -9.07 -5.56
N ALA A 41 1.26 -8.43 -4.42
CA ALA A 41 2.23 -8.21 -3.37
C ALA A 41 1.93 -9.09 -2.16
N ILE A 42 2.83 -10.05 -1.90
CA ILE A 42 2.69 -10.93 -0.73
C ILE A 42 2.74 -10.14 0.59
N GLU A 43 3.52 -9.06 0.64
CA GLU A 43 3.60 -8.18 1.81
C GLU A 43 2.27 -7.45 2.07
N SER A 44 1.58 -6.99 1.01
CA SER A 44 0.25 -6.38 1.15
C SER A 44 -0.76 -7.37 1.69
N ALA A 45 -0.70 -8.65 1.29
CA ALA A 45 -1.53 -9.69 1.88
C ALA A 45 -1.24 -9.87 3.38
N ARG A 46 0.05 -9.93 3.78
CA ARG A 46 0.45 -10.00 5.20
C ARG A 46 -0.06 -8.81 6.02
N ASP A 47 0.08 -7.59 5.50
CA ASP A 47 -0.41 -6.38 6.18
C ASP A 47 -1.94 -6.43 6.39
N VAL A 48 -2.70 -6.86 5.38
CA VAL A 48 -4.17 -6.99 5.48
C VAL A 48 -4.55 -8.07 6.51
N THR A 49 -3.94 -9.25 6.45
CA THR A 49 -4.25 -10.34 7.38
C THR A 49 -3.89 -9.97 8.82
N ASN A 50 -2.72 -9.36 9.05
CA ASN A 50 -2.33 -8.87 10.37
C ASN A 50 -3.27 -7.79 10.90
N TYR A 51 -3.77 -6.92 10.02
CA TYR A 51 -4.77 -5.94 10.40
C TYR A 51 -6.09 -6.60 10.83
N MET A 52 -6.55 -7.62 10.10
CA MET A 52 -7.76 -8.37 10.46
C MET A 52 -7.63 -9.06 11.82
N VAL A 53 -6.46 -9.63 12.12
CA VAL A 53 -6.16 -10.21 13.45
C VAL A 53 -6.25 -9.16 14.54
N ARG A 54 -5.62 -7.99 14.34
CA ARG A 54 -5.68 -6.88 15.31
C ARG A 54 -7.09 -6.35 15.55
N ARG A 55 -7.96 -6.46 14.54
CA ARG A 55 -9.38 -6.07 14.63
C ARG A 55 -10.28 -7.15 15.21
N GLY A 56 -9.74 -8.30 15.58
CA GLY A 56 -10.51 -9.46 16.06
C GLY A 56 -11.42 -10.08 14.99
N GLN A 57 -11.17 -9.77 13.71
CA GLN A 57 -11.95 -10.26 12.56
C GLN A 57 -11.40 -11.58 12.01
N MET A 58 -10.24 -12.02 12.50
CA MET A 58 -9.54 -13.23 12.08
C MET A 58 -8.69 -13.74 13.25
N THR A 59 -8.58 -15.04 13.47
CA THR A 59 -7.67 -15.58 14.49
C THR A 59 -6.21 -15.61 13.97
N PRO A 60 -5.20 -15.59 14.87
CA PRO A 60 -3.80 -15.72 14.46
C PRO A 60 -3.51 -17.00 13.67
N ASP A 61 -4.17 -18.10 14.01
CA ASP A 61 -3.95 -19.41 13.39
C ASP A 61 -4.50 -19.43 11.95
N GLU A 62 -5.72 -18.91 11.75
CA GLU A 62 -6.29 -18.71 10.41
C GLU A 62 -5.42 -17.79 9.57
N ALA A 63 -4.90 -16.70 10.16
CA ALA A 63 -4.03 -15.76 9.49
C ALA A 63 -2.75 -16.42 8.99
N GLU A 64 -2.09 -17.22 9.84
CA GLU A 64 -0.88 -17.94 9.44
C GLU A 64 -1.17 -18.93 8.31
N LYS A 65 -2.27 -19.68 8.41
CA LYS A 65 -2.67 -20.63 7.36
C LYS A 65 -2.87 -19.93 6.01
N VAL A 66 -3.64 -18.85 5.98
CA VAL A 66 -3.92 -18.08 4.75
C VAL A 66 -2.63 -17.51 4.15
N ILE A 67 -1.72 -16.98 4.97
CA ILE A 67 -0.46 -16.44 4.49
C ILE A 67 0.44 -17.55 3.92
N ARG A 68 0.56 -18.70 4.58
CA ARG A 68 1.35 -19.83 4.04
C ARG A 68 0.82 -20.31 2.69
N GLU A 69 -0.50 -20.40 2.53
CA GLU A 69 -1.12 -20.78 1.25
C GLU A 69 -0.83 -19.74 0.16
N ALA A 70 -0.95 -18.45 0.48
CA ALA A 70 -0.63 -17.36 -0.44
C ALA A 70 0.86 -17.35 -0.84
N GLU A 71 1.77 -17.58 0.10
CA GLU A 71 3.21 -17.68 -0.15
C GLU A 71 3.55 -18.86 -1.05
N ALA A 72 2.99 -20.04 -0.76
CA ALA A 72 3.20 -21.24 -1.56
C ALA A 72 2.66 -21.06 -2.99
N ALA A 73 1.50 -20.42 -3.16
CA ALA A 73 0.96 -20.09 -4.47
C ALA A 73 1.82 -19.05 -5.21
N HIS A 74 2.27 -18.01 -4.51
CA HIS A 74 3.12 -16.97 -5.08
C HIS A 74 4.49 -17.51 -5.52
N ALA A 75 5.09 -18.41 -4.74
CA ALA A 75 6.38 -19.04 -5.05
C ALA A 75 6.35 -19.87 -6.34
N LYS A 76 5.18 -20.41 -6.72
CA LYS A 76 4.98 -21.18 -7.94
C LYS A 76 4.79 -20.32 -9.20
N ARG A 77 4.62 -18.99 -9.05
CA ARG A 77 4.43 -18.09 -10.20
C ARG A 77 5.73 -17.87 -10.98
N SER A 78 5.58 -17.60 -12.27
CA SER A 78 6.72 -17.26 -13.12
C SER A 78 7.45 -16.01 -12.61
N PRO A 79 8.76 -15.86 -12.89
CA PRO A 79 9.50 -14.65 -12.52
C PRO A 79 8.88 -13.37 -13.08
N GLU A 80 8.30 -13.43 -14.28
CA GLU A 80 7.61 -12.32 -14.94
C GLU A 80 6.36 -11.90 -14.15
N GLU A 81 5.53 -12.86 -13.74
CA GLU A 81 4.35 -12.59 -12.91
C GLU A 81 4.72 -12.02 -11.53
N ARG A 82 5.81 -12.52 -10.92
CA ARG A 82 6.32 -12.02 -9.63
C ARG A 82 6.91 -10.62 -9.72
N SER A 83 7.40 -10.23 -10.90
CA SER A 83 7.99 -8.91 -11.15
C SER A 83 6.95 -7.88 -11.62
N ARG A 84 5.70 -8.30 -11.86
CA ARG A 84 4.63 -7.41 -12.30
C ARG A 84 4.41 -6.31 -11.26
N PRO A 85 4.33 -5.03 -11.67
CA PRO A 85 4.21 -3.92 -10.73
C PRO A 85 2.86 -3.94 -10.00
N THR A 86 2.89 -3.62 -8.72
CA THR A 86 1.70 -3.53 -7.86
C THR A 86 0.87 -2.29 -8.18
N ALA A 87 -0.38 -2.23 -7.72
CA ALA A 87 -1.26 -1.09 -7.99
C ALA A 87 -0.72 0.20 -7.36
N THR A 88 -0.15 0.09 -6.16
CA THR A 88 0.52 1.16 -5.44
C THR A 88 1.75 1.64 -6.20
N LYS A 89 2.58 0.74 -6.73
CA LYS A 89 3.76 1.10 -7.54
C LYS A 89 3.34 1.84 -8.81
N ILE A 90 2.37 1.31 -9.57
CA ILE A 90 1.84 1.95 -10.77
C ILE A 90 1.30 3.36 -10.46
N ALA A 91 0.56 3.51 -9.36
CA ALA A 91 0.03 4.81 -8.95
C ALA A 91 1.16 5.79 -8.58
N GLY A 92 2.19 5.32 -7.86
CA GLY A 92 3.37 6.10 -7.49
C GLY A 92 4.14 6.58 -8.72
N ASP A 93 4.42 5.70 -9.67
CA ASP A 93 5.10 6.04 -10.93
C ASP A 93 4.33 7.08 -11.74
N ARG A 94 2.99 6.95 -11.83
CA ARG A 94 2.15 7.94 -12.52
C ARG A 94 2.15 9.29 -11.82
N ALA A 95 2.09 9.32 -10.49
CA ALA A 95 2.13 10.56 -9.73
C ALA A 95 3.49 11.26 -9.88
N ALA A 96 4.59 10.50 -9.86
CA ALA A 96 5.93 11.02 -10.10
C ALA A 96 6.07 11.61 -11.51
N ALA A 97 5.58 10.91 -12.54
CA ALA A 97 5.58 11.40 -13.92
C ALA A 97 4.74 12.68 -14.09
N ALA A 98 3.55 12.75 -13.48
CA ALA A 98 2.71 13.94 -13.52
C ALA A 98 3.39 15.14 -12.86
N LYS A 99 4.07 14.93 -11.72
CA LYS A 99 4.83 15.97 -11.03
C LYS A 99 6.02 16.46 -11.87
N ALA A 100 6.74 15.55 -12.54
CA ALA A 100 7.83 15.91 -13.43
C ALA A 100 7.35 16.71 -14.65
N ALA A 101 6.24 16.31 -15.26
CA ALA A 101 5.62 17.06 -16.36
C ALA A 101 5.18 18.47 -15.93
N ALA A 102 4.54 18.59 -14.75
CA ALA A 102 4.15 19.87 -14.19
C ALA A 102 5.34 20.79 -13.87
N ALA A 103 6.52 20.22 -13.57
CA ALA A 103 7.75 20.99 -13.32
C ALA A 103 8.45 21.50 -14.60
N LEU A 104 8.12 20.95 -15.78
CA LEU A 104 8.66 21.38 -17.08
C LEU A 104 7.82 22.49 -17.74
N LEU A 105 6.50 22.50 -17.52
CA LEU A 105 5.57 23.55 -17.97
C LEU A 105 5.90 25.00 -17.50
N PRO A 106 6.51 25.27 -16.32
CA PRO A 106 6.87 26.63 -15.92
C PRO A 106 8.07 27.23 -16.68
N GLN A 107 8.83 26.46 -17.46
CA GLN A 107 10.01 26.97 -18.19
C GLN A 107 9.66 27.47 -19.61
N GLU A 108 8.59 26.96 -20.24
CA GLU A 108 8.20 27.38 -21.60
C GLU A 108 7.31 28.64 -21.64
N MET A 109 6.68 29.02 -20.52
CA MET A 109 5.93 30.28 -20.43
C MET A 109 6.77 31.53 -20.14
N LEU A 110 8.09 31.40 -19.95
CA LEU A 110 8.98 32.54 -19.66
C LEU A 110 9.76 33.02 -20.90
N VAL A 111 9.71 32.31 -22.04
CA VAL A 111 10.52 32.61 -23.24
C VAL A 111 9.77 33.51 -24.25
N HIS A 112 8.52 33.88 -23.99
CA HIS A 112 7.68 34.69 -24.91
C HIS A 112 7.03 35.94 -24.28
N ARG A 113 7.73 36.62 -23.36
CA ARG A 113 7.32 37.94 -22.87
C ARG A 113 8.44 38.96 -23.04
#